data_AF-A0A0C9Z8F2-F1
#
_entry.id   AF-A0A0C9Z8F2-F1
#
_cell.length_a   1.000
_cell.length_b   1.000
_cell.length_c   1.000
_cell.angle_alpha   90.00
_cell.angle_beta   90.00
_cell.angle_gamma   90.00
#
_symmetry.space_group_name_H-M   'P 1'
#
loop_
_entity.id
_entity.type
_entity.pdbx_description
1 polymer ?
#
loop_
_entity_poly.entity_id
_entity_poly.type
_entity_poly.pdbx_seq_one_letter_code
_entity_poly.pdbx_strand_id
1 'polypeptide(L)'
;CMSCTGVHAWCGPCAVKAHRNLPFHKVQRWNGTHYQATSLMELGFLWHVGHGGVPCPRAQENPNPEESSQSQMTIVHTEGIFTHEISWCSC
;
A
#
# COMPACT_ATOMS: atom_id res chain seq x y z
N CYS A 1 -3.57 -13.01 0.08
CA CYS A 1 -2.15 -12.61 0.02
C CYS A 1 -1.31 -13.87 0.02
N MET A 2 -0.29 -13.95 -0.84
CA MET A 2 0.57 -15.13 -0.96
C MET A 2 1.74 -15.12 0.03
N SER A 3 2.01 -13.98 0.67
CA SER A 3 3.15 -13.78 1.57
C SER A 3 2.77 -13.79 3.06
N CYS A 4 1.48 -13.60 3.39
CA CYS A 4 1.01 -13.60 4.79
C CYS A 4 0.79 -15.03 5.32
N THR A 5 0.95 -15.21 6.63
CA THR A 5 0.56 -16.44 7.35
C THR A 5 -0.88 -16.31 7.88
N GLY A 6 -1.66 -17.39 7.97
CA GLY A 6 -3.02 -17.38 8.56
C GLY A 6 -4.19 -17.38 7.56
N VAL A 7 -5.26 -16.62 7.83
CA VAL A 7 -6.45 -16.52 6.95
C VAL A 7 -6.23 -15.42 5.90
N HIS A 8 -6.36 -15.76 4.61
CA HIS A 8 -5.85 -14.93 3.50
C HIS A 8 -6.89 -14.23 2.62
N ALA A 9 -8.16 -14.24 3.03
CA ALA A 9 -9.26 -13.63 2.29
C ALA A 9 -9.75 -12.35 2.98
N TRP A 10 -9.53 -11.21 2.30
CA TRP A 10 -9.99 -9.90 2.74
C TRP A 10 -10.70 -9.19 1.60
N CYS A 11 -11.61 -8.28 1.91
CA CYS A 11 -11.98 -7.24 0.95
C CYS A 11 -10.79 -6.30 0.70
N GLY A 12 -10.82 -5.51 -0.37
CA GLY A 12 -9.74 -4.58 -0.74
C GLY A 12 -9.29 -3.67 0.43
N PRO A 13 -10.20 -2.92 1.07
CA PRO A 13 -9.85 -2.06 2.20
C PRO A 13 -9.23 -2.81 3.39
N CYS A 14 -9.75 -3.99 3.73
CA CYS A 14 -9.17 -4.83 4.79
C CYS A 14 -7.78 -5.33 4.41
N ALA A 15 -7.55 -5.67 3.14
CA ALA A 15 -6.23 -6.03 2.65
C ALA A 15 -5.27 -4.84 2.79
N VAL A 16 -5.62 -3.64 2.33
CA VAL A 16 -4.80 -2.44 2.48
C VAL A 16 -4.43 -2.20 3.96
N LYS A 17 -5.42 -2.26 4.86
CA LYS A 17 -5.19 -2.09 6.30
C LYS A 17 -4.24 -3.15 6.88
N ALA A 18 -4.41 -4.41 6.50
CA ALA A 18 -3.57 -5.52 6.98
C ALA A 18 -2.12 -5.41 6.49
N HIS A 19 -1.90 -4.81 5.31
CA HIS A 19 -0.57 -4.69 4.70
C HIS A 19 0.07 -3.30 4.90
N ARG A 20 -0.43 -2.47 5.82
CA ARG A 20 0.08 -1.10 6.05
C ARG A 20 1.60 -0.99 6.24
N ASN A 21 2.21 -2.04 6.78
CA ASN A 21 3.65 -2.14 7.08
C ASN A 21 4.34 -3.26 6.28
N LEU A 22 3.67 -3.79 5.26
CA LEU A 22 4.11 -4.93 4.47
C LEU A 22 4.03 -4.61 2.97
N PRO A 23 4.70 -3.54 2.49
CA PRO A 23 4.53 -3.03 1.13
C PRO A 23 4.92 -4.06 0.05
N PHE A 24 5.86 -4.95 0.35
CA PHE A 24 6.40 -5.92 -0.61
C PHE A 24 5.70 -7.28 -0.61
N HIS A 25 4.49 -7.37 -0.04
CA HIS A 25 3.71 -8.60 -0.05
C HIS A 25 2.97 -8.78 -1.37
N LYS A 26 3.03 -10.00 -1.93
CA LYS A 26 2.32 -10.33 -3.18
C LYS A 26 0.86 -10.65 -2.89
N VAL A 27 -0.05 -9.90 -3.50
CA VAL A 27 -1.49 -10.08 -3.31
C VAL A 27 -2.17 -10.58 -4.58
N GLN A 28 -3.33 -11.18 -4.38
CA GLN A 28 -4.20 -11.63 -5.45
C GLN A 28 -5.64 -11.24 -5.12
N ARG A 29 -6.45 -10.98 -6.14
CA ARG A 29 -7.87 -10.68 -6.01
C ARG A 29 -8.70 -11.80 -6.63
N TRP A 30 -9.72 -12.24 -5.90
CA TRP A 30 -10.74 -13.13 -6.45
C TRP A 30 -11.63 -12.36 -7.40
N ASN A 31 -11.78 -12.85 -8.63
CA ASN A 31 -12.62 -12.21 -9.66
C ASN A 31 -13.98 -12.91 -9.87
N GLY A 32 -14.31 -13.91 -9.06
CA GLY A 32 -15.50 -14.76 -9.22
C GLY A 32 -15.18 -16.18 -9.71
N THR A 33 -14.05 -16.39 -10.38
CA THR A 33 -13.68 -17.69 -10.97
C THR A 33 -12.31 -18.18 -10.53
N HIS A 34 -11.34 -17.27 -10.35
CA HIS A 34 -10.00 -17.59 -9.90
C HIS A 34 -9.36 -16.39 -9.20
N TYR A 35 -8.22 -16.64 -8.55
CA TYR A 35 -7.35 -15.59 -8.05
C TYR A 35 -6.47 -15.06 -9.18
N GLN A 36 -6.56 -13.75 -9.42
CA GLN A 36 -5.68 -13.03 -10.34
C GLN A 36 -4.66 -12.22 -9.56
N ALA A 37 -3.46 -12.07 -10.15
CA ALA A 37 -2.45 -11.17 -9.61
C ALA A 37 -2.99 -9.73 -9.57
N THR A 38 -2.63 -9.01 -8.51
CA THR A 38 -2.93 -7.59 -8.34
C THR A 38 -1.83 -6.98 -7.47
N SER A 39 -1.77 -5.65 -7.39
CA SER A 39 -0.85 -4.94 -6.50
C SER A 39 -1.58 -4.33 -5.31
N LEU A 40 -0.86 -4.04 -4.22
CA LEU A 40 -1.42 -3.23 -3.14
C LEU A 40 -1.85 -1.85 -3.65
N MET A 41 -1.11 -1.26 -4.59
CA MET A 41 -1.43 0.02 -5.22
C MET A 41 -2.81 -0.03 -5.92
N GLU A 42 -3.09 -1.07 -6.72
CA GLU A 42 -4.40 -1.28 -7.36
C GLU A 42 -5.54 -1.47 -6.35
N LEU A 43 -5.23 -1.93 -5.14
CA LEU A 43 -6.19 -2.04 -4.04
C LEU A 43 -6.38 -0.71 -3.28
N GLY A 44 -5.66 0.36 -3.64
CA GLY A 44 -5.72 1.68 -3.01
C GLY A 44 -4.73 1.88 -1.85
N PHE A 45 -3.66 1.10 -1.78
CA PHE A 45 -2.62 1.29 -0.78
C PHE A 45 -1.77 2.52 -1.09
N LEU A 46 -1.82 3.49 -0.17
CA LEU A 46 -0.89 4.61 -0.09
C LEU A 46 0.14 4.32 0.99
N TRP A 47 1.42 4.29 0.62
CA TRP A 47 2.50 4.03 1.56
C TRP A 47 2.95 5.33 2.23
N HIS A 48 2.52 5.54 3.48
CA HIS A 48 3.04 6.62 4.30
C HIS A 48 4.40 6.29 4.89
N VAL A 49 5.43 6.99 4.44
CA VAL A 49 6.81 6.80 4.89
C VAL A 49 7.05 7.61 6.17
N GLY A 50 7.88 7.10 7.08
CA GLY A 50 8.31 7.81 8.30
C GLY A 50 7.52 7.49 9.57
N HIS A 51 6.19 7.35 9.49
CA HIS A 51 5.33 7.13 10.67
C HIS A 51 4.73 5.72 10.76
N GLY A 52 5.50 4.69 10.38
CA GLY A 52 5.04 3.29 10.48
C GLY A 52 3.72 3.03 9.75
N GLY A 53 3.56 3.61 8.55
CA GLY A 53 2.39 3.44 7.71
C GLY A 53 1.15 4.28 8.07
N VAL A 54 1.25 5.22 9.02
CA VAL A 54 0.20 6.25 9.20
C VAL A 54 0.59 7.57 8.54
N PRO A 55 -0.38 8.43 8.16
CA PRO A 55 -0.09 9.76 7.64
C PRO A 55 0.76 10.59 8.61
N CYS A 56 1.65 11.42 8.07
CA CYS A 56 2.36 12.45 8.84
C CYS A 56 1.36 13.40 9.51
N PRO A 57 1.46 13.70 10.81
CA PRO A 57 0.56 14.65 11.48
C PRO A 57 0.55 16.03 10.81
N ARG A 58 1.71 16.54 10.37
CA ARG A 58 1.80 17.83 9.65
C ARG A 58 1.09 17.82 8.30
N ALA A 59 1.01 16.66 7.64
CA ALA A 59 0.25 16.53 6.39
C ALA A 59 -1.27 16.62 6.63
N GLN A 60 -1.75 16.42 7.88
CA GLN A 60 -3.16 16.60 8.22
C GLN A 60 -3.50 18.06 8.53
N GLU A 61 -2.51 18.85 8.97
CA GLU A 61 -2.68 20.27 9.33
C GLU A 61 -2.80 21.17 8.09
N ASN A 62 -2.15 20.81 6.98
CA ASN A 62 -2.21 21.52 5.70
C ASN A 62 -2.79 20.61 4.60
N PRO A 63 -4.12 20.53 4.46
CA PRO A 63 -4.77 19.65 3.47
C PRO A 63 -4.69 20.19 2.03
N ASN A 64 -3.79 21.14 1.73
CA ASN A 64 -3.74 21.76 0.41
C ASN A 64 -3.37 20.67 -0.64
N PRO A 65 -4.26 20.33 -1.59
CA PRO A 65 -4.04 19.22 -2.51
C PRO A 65 -2.84 19.45 -3.43
N GLU A 66 -2.48 20.71 -3.68
CA GLU A 66 -1.38 21.13 -4.54
C GLU A 66 0.01 20.90 -3.91
N GLU A 67 0.08 20.72 -2.58
CA GLU A 67 1.31 20.36 -1.86
C GLU A 67 1.31 18.87 -1.46
N SER A 68 0.41 18.06 -2.02
CA SER A 68 0.40 16.64 -1.76
C SER A 68 1.75 16.05 -2.20
N SER A 69 2.57 15.69 -1.21
CA SER A 69 3.87 15.03 -1.42
C SER A 69 3.66 13.56 -1.82
N GLN A 70 2.66 13.32 -2.66
CA GLN A 70 2.34 12.01 -3.20
C GLN A 70 3.13 11.80 -4.49
N SER A 71 3.75 10.65 -4.60
CA SER A 71 4.51 10.30 -5.78
C SER A 71 4.48 8.80 -5.98
N GLN A 72 4.42 8.38 -7.24
CA GLN A 72 4.60 6.99 -7.58
C GLN A 72 6.08 6.62 -7.54
N MET A 73 6.40 5.47 -6.93
CA MET A 73 7.75 4.93 -6.88
C MET A 73 7.74 3.45 -7.20
N THR A 74 8.71 3.02 -8.02
CA THR A 74 9.00 1.62 -8.30
C THR A 74 10.24 1.19 -7.53
N ILE A 75 10.13 0.09 -6.79
CA ILE A 75 11.15 -0.43 -5.88
C ILE A 75 11.49 -1.86 -6.28
N VAL A 76 12.78 -2.14 -6.42
CA VAL A 76 13.30 -3.49 -6.62
C VAL A 76 13.60 -4.11 -5.24
N HIS A 77 12.91 -5.19 -4.93
CA HIS A 77 13.02 -5.94 -3.67
C HIS A 77 13.41 -7.39 -3.98
N THR A 78 13.91 -8.14 -2.99
CA THR A 78 14.31 -9.55 -3.16
C THR A 78 13.16 -10.43 -3.67
N GLU A 79 11.93 -10.06 -3.30
CA GLU A 79 10.71 -10.75 -3.72
C GLU A 79 10.15 -10.29 -5.08
N GLY A 80 10.69 -9.23 -5.70
CA GLY A 80 10.23 -8.73 -6.99
C GLY A 80 10.24 -7.22 -7.11
N ILE A 81 9.55 -6.71 -8.13
CA ILE A 81 9.45 -5.27 -8.42
C ILE A 81 8.05 -4.80 -8.00
N PHE A 82 8.00 -3.75 -7.20
CA PHE A 82 6.76 -3.21 -6.63
C PHE A 82 6.62 -1.74 -6.97
N THR A 83 5.46 -1.34 -7.45
CA THR A 83 5.09 0.06 -7.65
C THR A 83 4.06 0.46 -6.61
N HIS A 84 4.29 1.59 -5.94
CA HIS A 84 3.42 2.14 -4.92
C HIS A 84 3.19 3.63 -5.13
N GLU A 85 1.99 4.08 -4.78
CA GLU A 85 1.78 5.47 -4.40
C GLU A 85 2.40 5.67 -3.01
N ILE A 86 3.26 6.67 -2.88
CA ILE A 86 3.99 7.01 -1.67
C ILE A 86 3.56 8.38 -1.18
N SER A 87 3.35 8.53 0.12
CA SER A 87 3.20 9.83 0.78
C SER A 87 4.42 10.05 1.69
N TRP A 88 5.17 11.11 1.39
CA TRP A 88 6.36 11.46 2.14
C TRP A 88 6.03 12.10 3.50
N CYS A 89 6.95 11.91 4.44
CA CYS A 89 6.94 12.62 5.71
C CYS A 89 7.46 14.06 5.53
N SER A 90 6.84 15.01 6.22
CA SER A 90 7.20 16.43 6.24
C SER A 90 7.63 16.92 7.64
N CYS A 91 7.98 15.98 8.54
CA CYS A 91 8.52 16.27 9.86
C CYS A 91 9.92 16.92 9.81
#